data_AF-A0A315Z4G2-F1
#
_entry.id   AF-A0A315Z4G2-F1
#
_cell.length_a   1.000
_cell.length_b   1.000
_cell.length_c   1.000
_cell.angle_alpha   90.00
_cell.angle_beta   90.00
_cell.angle_gamma   90.00
#
_symmetry.space_group_name_H-M   'P 1'
#
loop_
_entity.id
_entity.type
_entity.pdbx_description
1 polymer ?
#
loop_
_entity_poly.entity_id
_entity_poly.type
_entity_poly.pdbx_seq_one_letter_code
_entity_poly.pdbx_strand_id
1 'polypeptide(L)'
;MIKKLFTASFYAFIAFSVLSYLSVMFSLLKSVGDPSLKPVANIGFPFKYYYQFWLRGSDSPNCGWVIENFTLDIIIIWSVTLVIYFRLKKKIV
;
A
#
# COMPACT_ATOMS: atom_id res chain seq x y z
N MET A 1 -15.50 13.66 -20.22
CA MET A 1 -15.44 13.43 -18.76
C MET A 1 -14.85 12.06 -18.42
N ILE A 2 -15.35 10.99 -19.03
CA ILE A 2 -14.86 9.59 -18.86
C ILE A 2 -13.34 9.45 -19.05
N LYS A 3 -12.77 10.04 -20.12
CA LYS A 3 -11.30 9.99 -20.34
C LYS A 3 -10.50 10.56 -19.16
N LYS A 4 -10.96 11.65 -18.54
CA LYS A 4 -10.31 12.27 -17.37
C LYS A 4 -10.39 11.36 -16.15
N LEU A 5 -11.54 10.71 -15.94
CA LEU A 5 -11.74 9.76 -14.85
C LEU A 5 -10.83 8.54 -15.02
N PHE A 6 -10.73 7.98 -16.23
CA PHE A 6 -9.84 6.87 -16.52
C PHE A 6 -8.37 7.21 -16.24
N THR A 7 -7.91 8.38 -16.69
CA THR A 7 -6.55 8.87 -16.40
C THR A 7 -6.30 9.00 -14.89
N ALA A 8 -7.25 9.58 -14.15
CA ALA A 8 -7.12 9.72 -12.70
C ALA A 8 -7.10 8.36 -11.98
N SER A 9 -7.94 7.40 -12.40
CA SER A 9 -7.93 6.03 -11.87
C SER A 9 -6.62 5.30 -12.18
N PHE A 10 -6.04 5.52 -13.36
CA PHE A 10 -4.73 4.96 -13.69
C PHE A 10 -3.62 5.52 -12.77
N TYR A 11 -3.63 6.83 -12.51
CA TYR A 11 -2.71 7.42 -11.52
C TYR A 11 -2.95 6.89 -10.11
N ALA A 12 -4.19 6.65 -9.72
CA ALA A 12 -4.51 6.06 -8.42
C ALA A 12 -3.96 4.63 -8.28
N PHE A 13 -4.07 3.83 -9.35
CA PHE A 13 -3.50 2.49 -9.39
C PHE A 13 -1.97 2.51 -9.25
N ILE A 14 -1.28 3.43 -9.95
CA ILE A 14 0.17 3.61 -9.81
C ILE A 14 0.49 4.03 -8.37
N ALA A 15 -0.20 5.01 -7.81
CA ALA A 15 0.01 5.49 -6.45
C ALA A 15 -0.18 4.36 -5.42
N PHE A 16 -1.24 3.56 -5.57
CA PHE A 16 -1.49 2.38 -4.73
C PHE A 16 -0.33 1.37 -4.82
N SER A 17 0.14 1.06 -6.02
CA SER A 17 1.24 0.11 -6.24
C SER A 17 2.55 0.61 -5.61
N VAL A 18 2.87 1.90 -5.78
CA VAL A 18 4.06 2.53 -5.20
C VAL A 18 3.99 2.54 -3.66
N LEU A 19 2.86 2.96 -3.08
CA LEU A 19 2.69 2.97 -1.62
C LEU A 19 2.75 1.55 -1.04
N SER A 20 2.17 0.57 -1.73
CA SER A 20 2.26 -0.85 -1.36
C SER A 20 3.70 -1.32 -1.34
N TYR A 21 4.47 -1.05 -2.41
CA TYR A 21 5.89 -1.39 -2.49
C TYR A 21 6.70 -0.72 -1.36
N LEU A 22 6.50 0.58 -1.14
CA LEU A 22 7.17 1.31 -0.07
C LEU A 22 6.85 0.74 1.31
N SER A 23 5.60 0.33 1.55
CA SER A 23 5.20 -0.29 2.82
C SER A 23 5.92 -1.62 3.06
N VAL A 24 6.08 -2.46 2.03
CA VAL A 24 6.86 -3.71 2.11
C VAL A 24 8.31 -3.38 2.45
N MET A 25 8.93 -2.47 1.70
CA MET A 25 10.33 -2.10 1.90
C MET A 25 10.56 -1.55 3.29
N PHE A 26 9.70 -0.66 3.77
CA PHE A 26 9.76 -0.12 5.12
C PHE A 26 9.63 -1.23 6.17
N SER A 27 8.76 -2.22 5.96
CA SER A 27 8.61 -3.36 6.87
C SER A 27 9.87 -4.24 6.91
N LEU A 28 10.48 -4.53 5.76
CA LEU A 28 11.69 -5.35 5.66
C LEU A 28 12.92 -4.64 6.26
N LEU A 29 13.06 -3.34 6.01
CA LEU A 29 14.16 -2.52 6.51
C LEU A 29 14.25 -2.50 8.04
N LYS A 30 13.14 -2.73 8.75
CA LYS A 30 13.14 -2.80 10.23
C LYS A 30 13.95 -3.95 10.80
N SER A 31 14.14 -5.02 10.03
CA SER A 31 14.92 -6.20 10.42
C SER A 31 16.28 -6.27 9.74
N VAL A 32 16.63 -5.31 8.88
CA VAL A 32 17.90 -5.34 8.16
C VAL A 32 19.05 -5.09 9.13
N GLY A 33 20.05 -5.98 9.10
CA GLY A 33 21.27 -5.86 9.89
C GLY A 33 21.19 -6.43 11.31
N ASP A 34 20.01 -6.88 11.76
CA ASP A 34 19.84 -7.52 13.07
C ASP A 34 19.58 -9.03 12.92
N PRO A 35 20.57 -9.89 13.23
CA PRO A 35 20.41 -11.34 13.12
C PRO A 35 19.47 -11.94 14.18
N SER A 36 19.08 -11.17 15.21
CA SER A 36 18.12 -11.62 16.22
C SER A 36 16.66 -11.47 15.78
N LEU A 37 16.42 -10.65 14.74
CA LEU A 37 15.08 -10.37 14.23
C LEU A 37 14.82 -11.15 12.94
N LYS A 38 13.75 -11.93 12.92
CA LYS A 38 13.29 -12.55 11.66
C LYS A 38 12.60 -11.49 10.78
N PRO A 39 12.84 -11.47 9.47
CA PRO A 39 12.26 -10.49 8.58
C PRO A 39 10.74 -10.62 8.48
N VAL A 40 10.05 -9.48 8.48
CA VAL A 40 8.58 -9.44 8.40
C VAL A 40 8.15 -8.53 7.26
N ALA A 41 7.39 -9.08 6.31
CA ALA A 41 6.77 -8.31 5.24
C ALA A 41 5.31 -7.98 5.61
N ASN A 42 5.07 -6.74 6.04
CA ASN A 42 3.71 -6.21 6.17
C ASN A 42 3.45 -5.21 5.06
N ILE A 43 2.22 -5.18 4.56
CA ILE A 43 1.83 -4.32 3.44
C ILE A 43 0.59 -3.53 3.84
N GLY A 44 0.58 -2.25 3.48
CA GLY A 44 -0.58 -1.39 3.57
C GLY A 44 -0.24 0.03 4.02
N PHE A 45 -1.01 0.98 3.49
CA PHE A 45 -0.96 2.39 3.86
C PHE A 45 -2.27 3.09 3.44
N PRO A 46 -3.00 3.72 4.38
CA PRO A 46 -2.69 3.85 5.80
C PRO A 46 -2.96 2.59 6.63
N PHE A 47 -3.76 1.63 6.15
CA PHE A 47 -4.14 0.45 6.93
C PHE A 47 -3.35 -0.78 6.51
N LYS A 48 -2.81 -1.54 7.47
CA LYS A 48 -2.16 -2.81 7.17
C LYS A 48 -3.20 -3.82 6.67
N TYR A 49 -3.13 -4.21 5.41
CA TYR A 49 -4.02 -5.20 4.82
C TYR A 49 -3.36 -6.55 4.57
N TYR A 50 -2.04 -6.62 4.56
CA TYR A 50 -1.29 -7.88 4.56
C TYR A 50 -0.36 -7.91 5.77
N TYR A 51 -0.40 -9.01 6.50
CA TYR A 51 0.47 -9.22 7.65
C TYR A 51 1.22 -10.54 7.52
N GLN A 52 2.47 -10.51 7.93
CA GLN A 52 3.33 -11.68 8.07
C GLN A 52 3.76 -11.78 9.52
N PHE A 53 3.90 -13.01 10.05
CA PHE A 53 4.35 -13.24 11.42
C PHE A 53 5.04 -14.59 11.56
N TRP A 54 5.82 -14.73 12.62
CA TRP A 54 6.61 -15.93 12.90
C TRP A 54 6.08 -16.63 14.16
N LEU A 55 5.77 -17.92 14.01
CA LEU A 55 5.51 -18.79 15.16
C LEU A 55 6.85 -19.34 15.69
N ARG A 56 6.92 -19.54 17.01
CA ARG A 56 8.12 -20.11 17.64
C ARG A 56 8.37 -21.52 17.10
N GLY A 57 9.59 -21.76 16.61
CA GLY A 57 9.98 -23.05 16.04
C GLY A 57 9.53 -23.28 14.59
N SER A 58 8.91 -22.30 13.92
CA SER A 58 8.54 -22.40 12.51
C SER A 58 9.70 -21.98 11.60
N ASP A 59 9.95 -22.79 10.56
CA ASP A 59 10.95 -22.52 9.51
C ASP A 59 10.41 -21.58 8.43
N SER A 60 9.08 -21.44 8.33
CA SER A 60 8.41 -20.52 7.41
C SER A 60 7.54 -19.49 8.15
N PRO A 61 7.38 -18.28 7.61
CA PRO A 61 6.46 -17.30 8.15
C PRO A 61 5.02 -17.67 7.79
N ASN A 62 4.09 -17.36 8.69
CA ASN A 62 2.67 -17.38 8.40
C ASN A 62 2.23 -16.00 7.91
N CYS A 63 1.14 -15.96 7.14
CA CYS A 63 0.61 -14.71 6.60
C CYS A 63 -0.91 -14.71 6.52
N GLY A 64 -1.48 -13.52 6.36
CA GLY A 64 -2.90 -13.34 6.17
C GLY A 64 -3.25 -11.99 5.58
N TRP A 65 -4.50 -11.89 5.13
CA TRP A 65 -5.07 -10.69 4.53
C TRP A 65 -6.23 -10.18 5.38
N VAL A 66 -6.31 -8.85 5.51
CA VAL A 66 -7.48 -8.13 6.03
C VAL A 66 -8.11 -7.43 4.83
N ILE A 67 -9.11 -8.07 4.22
CA ILE A 67 -9.71 -7.66 2.95
C ILE A 67 -10.42 -6.30 3.08
N GLU A 68 -10.96 -6.03 4.26
CA GLU A 68 -11.57 -4.74 4.61
C GLU A 68 -10.56 -3.61 4.46
N ASN A 69 -9.36 -3.78 5.03
CA ASN A 69 -8.30 -2.78 4.96
C ASN A 69 -7.77 -2.62 3.52
N PHE A 70 -7.66 -3.71 2.77
CA PHE A 70 -7.25 -3.66 1.36
C PHE A 70 -8.22 -2.80 0.54
N THR A 71 -9.51 -3.03 0.74
CA THR A 71 -10.58 -2.32 0.04
C THR A 71 -10.62 -0.85 0.46
N LEU A 72 -10.47 -0.56 1.76
CA LEU A 72 -10.42 0.81 2.28
C LEU A 72 -9.22 1.59 1.72
N ASP A 73 -8.03 1.00 1.71
CA ASP A 73 -6.82 1.64 1.16
C ASP A 73 -7.00 2.00 -0.32
N ILE A 74 -7.56 1.09 -1.14
CA ILE A 74 -7.88 1.35 -2.55
C ILE A 74 -8.82 2.55 -2.68
N ILE A 75 -9.92 2.57 -1.92
CA ILE A 75 -10.93 3.65 -1.99
C ILE A 75 -10.32 4.99 -1.55
N ILE A 76 -9.52 5.00 -0.49
CA ILE A 76 -8.88 6.21 0.04
C ILE A 76 -7.90 6.76 -0.99
N ILE A 77 -6.97 5.94 -1.50
CA ILE A 77 -5.96 6.37 -2.46
C ILE A 77 -6.61 6.85 -3.76
N TRP A 78 -7.67 6.16 -4.21
CA TRP A 78 -8.43 6.58 -5.38
C TRP A 78 -9.11 7.94 -5.18
N SER A 79 -9.79 8.12 -4.04
CA SER A 79 -10.48 9.37 -3.70
C SER A 79 -9.49 10.55 -3.58
N VAL A 80 -8.38 10.37 -2.88
CA VAL A 80 -7.34 11.39 -2.72
C VAL A 80 -6.71 11.74 -4.06
N THR A 81 -6.36 10.75 -4.88
CA THR A 81 -5.77 10.97 -6.21
C THR A 81 -6.71 11.75 -7.12
N LEU A 82 -8.01 11.42 -7.12
CA LEU A 82 -9.03 12.15 -7.86
C LEU A 82 -9.11 13.62 -7.45
N VAL A 83 -9.18 13.89 -6.14
CA VAL A 83 -9.21 15.25 -5.60
C VAL A 83 -7.98 16.03 -6.05
N ILE A 84 -6.78 15.45 -5.91
CA ILE A 84 -5.52 16.08 -6.34
C ILE A 84 -5.54 16.36 -7.85
N TYR A 85 -5.88 15.36 -8.66
CA TYR A 85 -5.90 15.48 -10.12
C TYR A 85 -6.81 16.63 -10.59
N PHE A 86 -8.04 16.71 -10.06
CA PHE A 86 -8.98 17.77 -10.46
C PHE A 86 -8.58 19.13 -9.91
N ARG A 87 -8.02 19.21 -8.69
CA ARG A 87 -7.56 20.48 -8.10
C ARG A 87 -6.37 21.06 -8.85
N LEU A 88 -5.38 20.24 -9.23
CA LEU A 88 -4.22 20.69 -9.99
C LEU A 88 -4.60 21.08 -11.41
N LYS A 89 -5.46 20.30 -12.07
CA LYS A 89 -5.90 20.61 -13.43
C LYS A 89 -6.72 21.89 -13.52
N LYS A 90 -7.49 22.24 -12.47
CA LYS A 90 -8.20 23.51 -12.38
C LYS A 90 -7.26 24.72 -12.24
N LYS A 91 -6.00 24.53 -11.83
CA LYS A 91 -5.01 25.62 -11.74
C LYS A 91 -4.26 25.88 -13.04
N ILE A 92 -4.27 24.91 -13.97
CA ILE A 92 -3.46 24.95 -15.20
C ILE A 92 -4.30 25.43 -16.41
N VAL A 93 -5.62 25.49 -16.26
CA VAL A 93 -6.59 26.03 -17.24
C VAL A 93 -7.17 27.31 -16.68
#